data_AF-A0AAD4QRJ3-F1
#
_entry.id   AF-A0AAD4QRJ3-F1
#
_cell.length_a   1.000
_cell.length_b   1.000
_cell.length_c   1.000
_cell.angle_alpha   90.00
_cell.angle_beta   90.00
_cell.angle_gamma   90.00
#
_symmetry.space_group_name_H-M   'P 1'
#
loop_
_entity.id
_entity.type
_entity.pdbx_description
1 polymer ?
#
loop_
_entity_poly.entity_id
_entity_poly.type
_entity_poly.pdbx_seq_one_letter_code
_entity_poly.pdbx_strand_id
1 'polypeptide(L)'
;MTLHNLDAVISSDFFILQLAISAWLTGRYNSRHNFLSTTERDRVRFLLFCSIWTTFLSPIFPAVLLLGWVKVLSSVAAHVIFMFLSWVFWLSGAAAITDSLGGGLDCDLGFVYCGQLNALEAFAWIEWVVLTLGFVFVMVIAVRATQQGEGYRGPFVPESE
;
A
#
# COMPACT_ATOMS: atom_id res chain seq x y z
N MET A 1 -12.25 -17.46 -11.15
CA MET A 1 -11.36 -16.28 -11.15
C MET A 1 -10.38 -16.49 -10.01
N THR A 2 -9.15 -16.87 -10.33
CA THR A 2 -8.12 -17.22 -9.32
C THR A 2 -7.62 -15.95 -8.61
N LEU A 3 -7.37 -16.03 -7.30
CA LEU A 3 -6.85 -14.95 -6.44
C LEU A 3 -5.69 -14.19 -7.11
N HIS A 4 -4.83 -14.94 -7.78
CA HIS A 4 -3.67 -14.47 -8.56
C HIS A 4 -3.99 -13.40 -9.62
N ASN A 5 -5.19 -13.42 -10.23
CA ASN A 5 -5.61 -12.41 -11.21
C ASN A 5 -6.25 -11.18 -10.54
N LEU A 6 -6.72 -11.31 -9.31
CA LEU A 6 -7.28 -10.21 -8.53
C LEU A 6 -6.15 -9.40 -7.86
N ASP A 7 -5.16 -10.10 -7.31
CA ASP A 7 -4.01 -9.51 -6.61
C ASP A 7 -3.07 -8.75 -7.58
N ALA A 8 -2.90 -9.27 -8.81
CA ALA A 8 -2.06 -8.65 -9.83
C ALA A 8 -2.71 -7.44 -10.52
N VAL A 9 -4.04 -7.42 -10.65
CA VAL A 9 -4.77 -6.38 -11.41
C VAL A 9 -5.25 -5.23 -10.52
N ILE A 10 -5.50 -5.45 -9.23
CA ILE A 10 -6.03 -4.41 -8.35
C ILE A 10 -4.93 -3.46 -7.82
N SER A 11 -3.64 -3.79 -7.99
CA SER A 11 -2.59 -3.21 -7.14
C SER A 11 -1.34 -2.66 -7.84
N SER A 12 -0.97 -3.05 -9.08
CA SER A 12 0.33 -2.62 -9.63
C SER A 12 0.35 -1.15 -10.06
N ASP A 13 -0.71 -0.71 -10.73
CA ASP A 13 -0.64 0.54 -11.49
C ASP A 13 -0.79 1.78 -10.61
N PHE A 14 -1.64 1.70 -9.57
CA PHE A 14 -1.85 2.79 -8.63
C PHE A 14 -0.59 3.10 -7.80
N PHE A 15 0.10 2.06 -7.30
CA PHE A 15 1.32 2.24 -6.50
C PHE A 15 2.49 2.79 -7.32
N ILE A 16 2.57 2.48 -8.62
CA ILE A 16 3.60 3.04 -9.51
C ILE A 16 3.36 4.54 -9.73
N LEU A 17 2.10 4.97 -9.89
CA LEU A 17 1.77 6.38 -10.01
C LEU A 17 2.11 7.15 -8.73
N GLN A 18 1.75 6.60 -7.56
CA GLN A 18 2.08 7.20 -6.27
C GLN A 18 3.60 7.23 -6.03
N LEU A 19 4.33 6.18 -6.43
CA LEU A 19 5.79 6.14 -6.40
C LEU A 19 6.40 7.24 -7.27
N ALA A 20 5.90 7.41 -8.49
CA ALA A 20 6.41 8.41 -9.42
C ALA A 20 6.18 9.85 -8.90
N ILE A 21 4.98 10.15 -8.40
CA ILE A 21 4.63 11.49 -7.89
C ILE A 21 5.41 11.80 -6.62
N SER A 22 5.46 10.87 -5.66
CA SER A 22 6.18 11.06 -4.39
C SER A 22 7.70 11.15 -4.58
N ALA A 23 8.27 10.36 -5.50
CA ALA A 23 9.69 10.43 -5.87
C ALA A 23 10.01 11.75 -6.57
N TRP A 24 9.16 12.20 -7.49
CA TRP A 24 9.34 13.48 -8.18
C TRP A 24 9.30 14.65 -7.20
N LEU A 25 8.28 14.71 -6.32
CA LEU A 25 8.17 15.74 -5.29
C LEU A 25 9.39 15.74 -4.36
N THR A 26 9.81 14.57 -3.89
CA THR A 26 11.01 14.44 -3.05
C THR A 26 12.26 14.94 -3.77
N GLY A 27 12.42 14.62 -5.06
CA GLY A 27 13.54 15.10 -5.89
C GLY A 27 13.53 16.61 -6.09
N ARG A 28 12.34 17.22 -6.26
CA ARG A 28 12.18 18.67 -6.35
C ARG A 28 12.49 19.36 -5.02
N TYR A 29 11.98 18.87 -3.90
CA TYR A 29 12.28 19.41 -2.58
C TYR A 29 13.76 19.32 -2.21
N ASN A 30 14.44 18.24 -2.63
CA ASN A 30 15.88 18.09 -2.42
C ASN A 30 16.69 19.05 -3.30
N SER A 31 16.26 19.33 -4.54
CA SER A 31 16.99 20.18 -5.48
C SER A 31 16.72 21.68 -5.30
N ARG A 32 15.50 22.05 -4.93
CA ARG A 32 15.02 23.44 -4.92
C ARG A 32 14.74 23.99 -3.53
N HIS A 33 14.67 23.14 -2.50
CA HIS A 33 14.37 23.52 -1.12
C HIS A 33 13.14 24.43 -0.96
N ASN A 34 12.14 24.23 -1.83
CA ASN A 34 10.96 25.07 -1.96
C ASN A 34 9.69 24.39 -1.40
N PHE A 35 9.86 23.57 -0.35
CA PHE A 35 8.77 23.05 0.45
C PHE A 35 8.24 24.17 1.37
N LEU A 36 6.93 24.21 1.62
CA LEU A 36 6.31 25.22 2.48
C LEU A 36 6.66 24.96 3.95
N SER A 37 6.78 23.69 4.34
CA SER A 37 7.16 23.28 5.69
C SER A 37 7.99 22.00 5.68
N THR A 38 8.78 21.79 6.73
CA THR A 38 9.49 20.50 6.93
C THR A 38 8.51 19.35 7.13
N THR A 39 7.35 19.63 7.71
CA THR A 39 6.26 18.67 7.92
C THR A 39 5.73 18.10 6.61
N GLU A 40 5.44 18.96 5.63
CA GLU A 40 5.04 18.56 4.27
C GLU A 40 6.08 17.64 3.63
N ARG A 41 7.36 18.04 3.66
CA ARG A 41 8.46 17.28 3.09
C ARG A 41 8.56 15.88 3.70
N ASP A 42 8.45 15.77 5.01
CA ASP A 42 8.63 14.49 5.71
C ASP A 42 7.43 13.55 5.45
N ARG A 43 6.23 14.09 5.26
CA ARG A 43 5.01 13.34 4.88
C ARG A 43 5.08 12.80 3.46
N VAL A 44 5.56 13.60 2.51
CA VAL A 44 5.80 13.14 1.13
C VAL A 44 6.84 12.01 1.09
N ARG A 45 7.89 12.09 1.93
CA ARG A 45 8.90 11.03 2.06
C ARG A 45 8.34 9.76 2.70
N PHE A 46 7.43 9.88 3.66
CA PHE A 46 6.75 8.73 4.23
C PHE A 46 5.85 8.04 3.19
N LEU A 47 5.13 8.79 2.36
CA LEU A 47 4.36 8.23 1.25
C LEU A 47 5.25 7.56 0.21
N LEU A 48 6.43 8.13 -0.10
CA LEU A 48 7.44 7.48 -0.93
C LEU A 48 7.87 6.13 -0.34
N PHE A 49 8.12 6.07 0.97
CA PHE A 49 8.40 4.82 1.67
C PHE A 49 7.23 3.83 1.54
N CYS A 50 5.98 4.27 1.73
CA CYS A 50 4.81 3.42 1.58
C CYS A 50 4.68 2.84 0.16
N SER A 51 4.92 3.65 -0.87
CA SER A 51 4.91 3.21 -2.27
C SER A 51 6.02 2.20 -2.57
N ILE A 52 7.23 2.41 -2.04
CA ILE A 52 8.33 1.44 -2.19
C ILE A 52 7.98 0.14 -1.45
N TRP A 53 7.45 0.26 -0.23
CA TRP A 53 7.02 -0.86 0.60
C TRP A 53 6.03 -1.74 -0.17
N THR A 54 4.96 -1.18 -0.72
CA THR A 54 3.98 -1.96 -1.47
C THR A 54 4.49 -2.44 -2.83
N THR A 55 5.17 -1.59 -3.60
CA THR A 55 5.64 -1.96 -4.96
C THR A 55 6.61 -3.13 -4.94
N PHE A 56 7.53 -3.18 -3.97
CA PHE A 56 8.55 -4.21 -3.92
C PHE A 56 8.17 -5.39 -3.03
N LEU A 57 7.55 -5.18 -1.86
CA LEU A 57 7.22 -6.31 -0.99
C LEU A 57 5.93 -7.03 -1.42
N SER A 58 4.95 -6.34 -2.01
CA SER A 58 3.70 -6.98 -2.47
C SER A 58 3.91 -8.11 -3.49
N PRO A 59 4.79 -8.01 -4.51
CA PRO A 59 5.06 -9.14 -5.41
C PRO A 59 5.98 -10.20 -4.80
N ILE A 60 6.79 -9.86 -3.79
CA ILE A 60 7.68 -10.82 -3.13
C ILE A 60 6.88 -11.86 -2.34
N PHE A 61 5.80 -11.49 -1.67
CA PHE A 61 4.98 -12.43 -0.89
C PHE A 61 4.36 -13.59 -1.71
N PRO A 62 3.66 -13.35 -2.84
CA PRO A 62 3.17 -14.43 -3.70
C PRO A 62 4.33 -15.16 -4.41
N ALA A 63 5.42 -14.49 -4.77
CA ALA A 63 6.59 -15.17 -5.34
C ALA A 63 7.23 -16.16 -4.36
N VAL A 64 7.35 -15.80 -3.08
CA VAL A 64 7.87 -16.68 -2.02
C VAL A 64 6.91 -17.86 -1.76
N LEU A 65 5.60 -17.63 -1.86
CA LEU A 65 4.58 -18.68 -1.80
C LEU A 65 4.77 -19.71 -2.93
N LEU A 66 4.98 -19.24 -4.16
CA LEU A 66 5.16 -20.09 -5.34
C LEU A 66 6.48 -20.85 -5.35
N LEU A 67 7.53 -20.25 -4.81
CA LEU A 67 8.86 -20.87 -4.77
C LEU A 67 8.99 -21.89 -3.64
N GLY A 68 8.15 -21.84 -2.59
CA GLY A 68 8.17 -22.80 -1.48
C GLY A 68 9.40 -22.70 -0.58
N TRP A 69 10.19 -21.63 -0.69
CA TRP A 69 11.50 -21.49 -0.02
C TRP A 69 11.36 -21.30 1.49
N VAL A 70 10.22 -20.81 1.98
CA VAL A 70 10.04 -20.47 3.40
C VAL A 70 8.65 -20.87 3.90
N LYS A 71 8.55 -22.06 4.52
CA LYS A 71 7.30 -22.61 5.09
C LYS A 71 6.60 -21.67 6.08
N VAL A 72 7.33 -20.74 6.70
CA VAL A 72 6.80 -19.75 7.64
C VAL A 72 6.24 -18.50 6.95
N LEU A 73 6.88 -18.02 5.87
CA LEU A 73 6.37 -16.86 5.10
C LEU A 73 5.18 -17.23 4.19
N SER A 74 5.05 -18.52 3.88
CA SER A 74 3.87 -19.09 3.21
C SER A 74 2.63 -19.17 4.11
N SER A 75 2.70 -18.78 5.38
CA SER A 75 1.58 -18.84 6.31
C SER A 75 0.52 -17.76 6.04
N VAL A 76 -0.75 -18.12 6.21
CA VAL A 76 -1.89 -17.18 6.21
C VAL A 76 -1.67 -16.05 7.22
N ALA A 77 -1.09 -16.36 8.38
CA ALA A 77 -0.82 -15.36 9.42
C ALA A 77 0.21 -14.32 8.96
N ALA A 78 1.24 -14.73 8.22
CA ALA A 78 2.26 -13.81 7.69
C ALA A 78 1.64 -12.84 6.67
N HIS A 79 0.75 -13.33 5.82
CA HIS A 79 0.01 -12.51 4.85
C HIS A 79 -0.92 -11.51 5.54
N VAL A 80 -1.67 -11.95 6.56
CA VAL A 80 -2.55 -11.07 7.33
C VAL A 80 -1.77 -9.97 8.05
N ILE A 81 -0.62 -10.31 8.67
CA ILE A 81 0.23 -9.32 9.34
C ILE A 81 0.79 -8.31 8.32
N PHE A 82 1.29 -8.78 7.18
CA PHE A 82 1.81 -7.90 6.12
C PHE A 82 0.72 -6.96 5.57
N MET A 83 -0.47 -7.48 5.31
CA MET A 83 -1.61 -6.69 4.87
C MET A 83 -2.04 -5.66 5.92
N PHE A 84 -2.06 -6.05 7.20
CA PHE A 84 -2.39 -5.14 8.30
C PHE A 84 -1.36 -4.01 8.44
N LEU A 85 -0.06 -4.31 8.38
CA LEU A 85 0.99 -3.29 8.42
C LEU A 85 0.88 -2.33 7.24
N SER A 86 0.65 -2.86 6.03
CA SER A 86 0.44 -2.05 4.83
C SER A 86 -0.77 -1.13 5.01
N TRP A 87 -1.89 -1.65 5.52
CA TRP A 87 -3.08 -0.86 5.82
C TRP A 87 -2.79 0.29 6.79
N VAL A 88 -2.03 0.04 7.86
CA VAL A 88 -1.62 1.07 8.85
C VAL A 88 -0.72 2.14 8.22
N PHE A 89 0.24 1.74 7.39
CA PHE A 89 1.12 2.68 6.70
C PHE A 89 0.35 3.59 5.75
N TRP A 90 -0.58 3.05 4.97
CA TRP A 90 -1.41 3.86 4.08
C TRP A 90 -2.37 4.77 4.81
N LEU A 91 -3.01 4.29 5.89
CA LEU A 91 -3.88 5.13 6.71
C LEU A 91 -3.11 6.30 7.33
N SER A 92 -1.97 6.01 7.95
CA SER A 92 -1.14 7.03 8.58
C SER A 92 -0.58 8.02 7.55
N GLY A 93 -0.21 7.55 6.35
CA GLY A 93 0.30 8.39 5.28
C GLY A 93 -0.75 9.33 4.71
N ALA A 94 -1.95 8.80 4.44
CA ALA A 94 -3.09 9.59 3.97
C ALA A 94 -3.52 10.63 5.02
N ALA A 95 -3.69 10.23 6.28
CA ALA A 95 -4.04 11.16 7.36
C ALA A 95 -2.98 12.25 7.57
N ALA A 96 -1.69 11.88 7.53
CA ALA A 96 -0.62 12.83 7.71
C ALA A 96 -0.57 13.85 6.57
N ILE A 97 -0.66 13.43 5.30
CA ILE A 97 -0.64 14.39 4.19
C ILE A 97 -1.87 15.31 4.20
N THR A 98 -3.06 14.79 4.52
CA THR A 98 -4.29 15.59 4.68
C THR A 98 -4.14 16.67 5.74
N ASP A 99 -3.55 16.34 6.90
CA ASP A 99 -3.28 17.32 7.95
C ASP A 99 -2.33 18.45 7.49
N SER A 100 -1.40 18.18 6.56
CA SER A 100 -0.43 19.20 6.11
C SER A 100 -1.05 20.14 5.10
N LEU A 101 -2.08 19.67 4.42
CA LEU A 101 -2.82 20.40 3.41
C LEU A 101 -4.06 21.09 4.00
N GLY A 102 -4.29 20.96 5.32
CA GLY A 102 -5.40 21.62 6.01
C GLY A 102 -6.76 20.97 5.80
N GLY A 103 -6.81 19.71 5.34
CA GLY A 103 -8.07 18.98 5.16
C GLY A 103 -8.70 19.02 3.76
N GLY A 104 -7.99 19.55 2.76
CA GLY A 104 -8.32 19.40 1.33
C GLY A 104 -8.18 20.68 0.50
N LEU A 105 -7.80 20.52 -0.77
CA LEU A 105 -7.88 21.43 -1.94
C LEU A 105 -7.72 22.96 -1.77
N ASP A 106 -7.06 23.45 -0.71
CA ASP A 106 -6.82 24.89 -0.57
C ASP A 106 -5.43 25.27 -1.10
N CYS A 107 -5.35 25.44 -2.43
CA CYS A 107 -4.14 25.92 -3.10
C CYS A 107 -3.82 27.40 -2.80
N ASP A 108 -4.68 28.13 -2.10
CA ASP A 108 -4.42 29.52 -1.73
C ASP A 108 -3.43 29.64 -0.55
N LEU A 109 -3.07 28.50 0.07
CA LEU A 109 -2.09 28.42 1.16
C LEU A 109 -0.61 28.56 0.71
N GLY A 110 -0.35 28.84 -0.58
CA GLY A 110 0.99 29.15 -1.08
C GLY A 110 1.87 27.94 -1.41
N PHE A 111 1.28 26.75 -1.59
CA PHE A 111 2.01 25.54 -1.98
C PHE A 111 2.56 25.64 -3.41
N VAL A 112 3.87 25.44 -3.56
CA VAL A 112 4.56 25.52 -4.86
C VAL A 112 4.13 24.40 -5.82
N TYR A 113 3.77 23.23 -5.30
CA TYR A 113 3.36 22.05 -6.07
C TYR A 113 1.94 21.58 -5.69
N CYS A 114 1.00 22.51 -5.58
CA CYS A 114 -0.35 22.21 -5.06
C CYS A 114 -1.06 21.09 -5.85
N GLY A 115 -1.04 21.14 -7.18
CA GLY A 115 -1.71 20.12 -8.00
C GLY A 115 -1.17 18.71 -7.77
N GLN A 116 0.16 18.59 -7.60
CA GLN A 116 0.83 17.32 -7.33
C GLN A 116 0.57 16.83 -5.90
N LEU A 117 0.54 17.73 -4.92
CA LEU A 117 0.22 17.38 -3.52
C LEU A 117 -1.24 16.95 -3.37
N ASN A 118 -2.16 17.64 -4.04
CA ASN A 118 -3.58 17.28 -4.05
C ASN A 118 -3.81 15.92 -4.73
N ALA A 119 -3.11 15.66 -5.85
CA ALA A 119 -3.12 14.34 -6.46
C ALA A 119 -2.55 13.28 -5.50
N LEU A 120 -1.41 13.55 -4.86
CA LEU A 120 -0.76 12.63 -3.92
C LEU A 120 -1.68 12.26 -2.73
N GLU A 121 -2.40 13.23 -2.18
CA GLU A 121 -3.40 13.02 -1.13
C GLU A 121 -4.56 12.15 -1.61
N ALA A 122 -5.15 12.50 -2.77
CA ALA A 122 -6.27 11.75 -3.33
C ALA A 122 -5.91 10.29 -3.61
N PHE A 123 -4.74 10.06 -4.23
CA PHE A 123 -4.25 8.71 -4.49
C PHE A 123 -3.99 7.92 -3.20
N ALA A 124 -3.41 8.55 -2.17
CA ALA A 124 -3.18 7.88 -0.88
C ALA A 124 -4.50 7.38 -0.24
N TRP A 125 -5.56 8.19 -0.29
CA TRP A 125 -6.89 7.78 0.20
C TRP A 125 -7.52 6.69 -0.66
N ILE A 126 -7.43 6.79 -1.99
CA ILE A 126 -7.94 5.76 -2.91
C ILE A 126 -7.23 4.42 -2.64
N GLU A 127 -5.91 4.43 -2.52
CA GLU A 127 -5.10 3.24 -2.23
C GLU A 127 -5.49 2.62 -0.87
N TRP A 128 -5.70 3.45 0.16
CA TRP A 128 -6.16 2.97 1.45
C TRP A 128 -7.55 2.31 1.37
N VAL A 129 -8.50 2.89 0.62
CA VAL A 129 -9.84 2.29 0.42
C VAL A 129 -9.73 0.95 -0.29
N VAL A 130 -8.97 0.88 -1.38
CA VAL A 130 -8.76 -0.36 -2.14
C VAL A 130 -8.11 -1.43 -1.26
N LEU A 131 -7.07 -1.08 -0.50
CA LEU A 131 -6.43 -1.98 0.46
C LEU A 131 -7.40 -2.44 1.55
N THR A 132 -8.29 -1.58 2.03
CA THR A 132 -9.30 -1.94 3.03
C THR A 132 -10.27 -3.00 2.48
N LEU A 133 -10.76 -2.80 1.25
CA LEU A 133 -11.64 -3.77 0.60
C LEU A 133 -10.94 -5.12 0.37
N GLY A 134 -9.69 -5.09 -0.12
CA GLY A 134 -8.87 -6.28 -0.30
C GLY A 134 -8.60 -7.00 1.03
N PHE A 135 -8.28 -6.25 2.08
CA PHE A 135 -8.02 -6.81 3.42
C PHE A 135 -9.27 -7.49 4.00
N VAL A 136 -10.44 -6.85 3.91
CA VAL A 136 -11.71 -7.46 4.35
C VAL A 136 -12.01 -8.74 3.57
N PHE A 137 -11.81 -8.73 2.25
CA PHE A 137 -12.02 -9.91 1.40
C PHE A 137 -11.12 -11.09 1.80
N VAL A 138 -9.82 -10.84 1.99
CA VAL A 138 -8.86 -11.86 2.44
C VAL A 138 -9.22 -12.38 3.83
N MET A 139 -9.64 -11.51 4.75
CA MET A 139 -10.08 -11.91 6.09
C MET A 139 -11.31 -12.83 6.04
N VAL A 140 -12.29 -12.54 5.18
CA VAL A 140 -13.47 -13.40 5.00
C VAL A 140 -13.08 -14.78 4.46
N ILE A 141 -12.16 -14.84 3.49
CA ILE A 141 -11.66 -16.10 2.95
C ILE A 141 -10.89 -16.88 4.03
N ALA A 142 -10.00 -16.20 4.77
CA ALA A 142 -9.22 -16.82 5.83
C ALA A 142 -10.13 -17.42 6.92
N VAL A 143 -11.17 -16.70 7.35
CA VAL A 143 -12.15 -17.22 8.32
C VAL A 143 -12.89 -18.44 7.77
N ARG A 144 -13.34 -18.40 6.51
CA ARG A 144 -14.05 -19.54 5.89
C ARG A 144 -13.17 -20.79 5.79
N ALA A 145 -11.91 -20.66 5.37
CA ALA A 145 -10.97 -21.76 5.30
C ALA A 145 -10.71 -22.39 6.69
N THR A 146 -10.65 -21.57 7.73
CA THR A 146 -10.43 -22.06 9.11
C THR A 146 -11.63 -22.82 9.66
N GLN A 147 -12.85 -22.43 9.28
CA GLN A 147 -14.08 -23.12 9.65
C GLN A 147 -14.23 -24.48 8.96
N GLN A 148 -13.59 -24.67 7.80
CA GLN A 148 -13.61 -25.92 7.03
C GLN A 148 -12.59 -26.96 7.52
N GLY A 149 -11.80 -26.64 8.55
CA GLY A 149 -10.87 -27.59 9.17
C GLY A 149 -9.50 -27.70 8.49
N GLU A 150 -9.22 -26.89 7.47
CA GLU A 150 -7.93 -26.90 6.73
C GLU A 150 -6.78 -26.27 7.54
N GLY A 151 -7.10 -25.55 8.62
CA GLY A 151 -6.13 -24.98 9.58
C GLY A 151 -5.27 -23.83 9.01
N TYR A 152 -4.73 -22.97 9.88
CA TYR A 152 -3.91 -21.80 9.51
C TYR A 152 -2.53 -22.13 8.92
N ARG A 153 -2.20 -23.41 8.75
CA ARG A 153 -0.88 -23.93 8.35
C ARG A 153 -0.87 -24.59 6.97
N GLY A 154 -2.03 -24.78 6.33
CA GLY A 154 -2.12 -25.41 5.02
C GLY A 154 -1.68 -24.49 3.88
N PRO A 155 -0.93 -24.99 2.88
CA PRO A 155 -0.68 -24.25 1.64
C PRO A 155 -1.96 -24.18 0.78
N PHE A 156 -2.19 -23.05 0.10
CA PHE A 156 -3.34 -22.83 -0.81
C PHE A 156 -3.27 -23.62 -2.15
N VAL A 157 -2.41 -24.63 -2.25
CA VAL A 157 -2.23 -25.40 -3.49
C VAL A 157 -2.99 -26.72 -3.34
N PRO A 158 -3.97 -27.02 -4.22
CA PRO A 158 -4.57 -28.34 -4.26
C PRO A 158 -3.49 -29.35 -4.62
N GLU A 159 -3.32 -30.36 -3.79
CA GLU A 159 -2.50 -31.52 -4.12
C GLU A 159 -3.17 -32.22 -5.31
N SER A 160 -2.60 -32.08 -6.50
CA SER A 160 -3.07 -32.77 -7.69
C SER A 160 -2.62 -34.22 -7.63
N GLU A 161 -3.55 -35.12 -7.33
CA GLU A 161 -3.47 -36.54 -7.73
C GLU A 161 -3.74 -36.72 -9.23
#